data_AF-A0A357MCP4-F1
#
_entry.id   AF-A0A357MCP4-F1
#
_cell.length_a   1.000
_cell.length_b   1.000
_cell.length_c   1.000
_cell.angle_alpha   90.00
_cell.angle_beta   90.00
_cell.angle_gamma   90.00
#
_symmetry.space_group_name_H-M   'P 1'
#
loop_
_entity.id
_entity.type
_entity.pdbx_description
1 polymer ?
#
loop_
_entity_poly.entity_id
_entity_poly.type
_entity_poly.pdbx_seq_one_letter_code
_entity_poly.pdbx_strand_id
1 'polypeptide(L)' 'TIHDTVPLLSFKQAKDDQSMHHYEINVIDKRSGVSSKSVNVFSDYNFSPIPNAMNIPLEGLAPQTSYIVQV' A
#
# COMPACT_ATOMS: atom_id res chain seq x y z
N THR A 1 17.94 5.83 -15.45
CA THR A 1 17.29 4.58 -15.03
C THR A 1 16.60 4.86 -13.71
N ILE A 2 15.31 5.19 -13.75
CA ILE A 2 14.52 5.79 -12.64
C ILE A 2 13.65 4.70 -11.99
N HIS A 3 14.29 3.66 -11.43
CA HIS A 3 13.58 2.62 -10.69
C HIS A 3 13.68 2.80 -9.16
N ASP A 4 14.55 3.69 -8.67
CA ASP A 4 14.77 3.92 -7.22
C ASP A 4 13.85 5.00 -6.60
N THR A 5 12.86 5.52 -7.33
CA THR A 5 12.04 6.67 -6.88
C THR A 5 10.61 6.32 -6.48
N VAL A 6 10.20 5.05 -6.57
CA VAL A 6 8.84 4.63 -6.20
C VAL A 6 8.85 4.15 -4.75
N PRO A 7 8.18 4.85 -3.81
CA PRO A 7 8.08 4.39 -2.43
C PRO A 7 7.32 3.06 -2.35
N LEU A 8 7.80 2.17 -1.48
CA LEU A 8 7.15 0.89 -1.20
C LEU A 8 6.46 0.95 0.17
N LEU A 9 5.14 0.81 0.19
CA LEU A 9 4.39 0.65 1.42
C LEU A 9 4.48 -0.80 1.87
N SER A 10 4.94 -1.03 3.11
CA SER A 10 4.97 -2.36 3.71
C SER A 10 4.18 -2.38 5.01
N PHE A 11 3.23 -3.31 5.14
CA PHE A 11 2.38 -3.46 6.32
C PHE A 11 2.04 -4.93 6.59
N LYS A 12 1.70 -5.25 7.84
CA LYS A 12 1.32 -6.61 8.23
C LYS A 12 -0.04 -6.98 7.66
N GLN A 13 -0.16 -8.18 7.11
CA GLN A 13 -1.43 -8.72 6.63
C GLN A 13 -1.99 -9.80 7.55
N ALA A 14 -3.28 -10.06 7.40
CA ALA A 14 -3.94 -11.21 7.97
C ALA A 14 -3.31 -12.50 7.40
N LYS A 15 -3.21 -13.52 8.26
CA LYS A 15 -2.58 -14.80 7.91
C LYS A 15 -3.55 -15.98 7.98
N ASP A 16 -4.80 -15.73 8.35
CA ASP A 16 -5.84 -16.72 8.22
C ASP A 16 -6.24 -16.85 6.75
N ASP A 17 -6.48 -18.09 6.32
CA ASP A 17 -6.89 -18.49 4.98
C ASP A 17 -8.40 -18.80 4.91
N GLN A 18 -9.11 -18.60 6.02
CA GLN A 18 -10.56 -18.86 6.12
C GLN A 18 -11.39 -17.82 5.36
N SER A 19 -10.82 -16.64 5.09
CA SER A 19 -11.48 -15.55 4.36
C SER A 19 -10.47 -14.72 3.58
N MET A 20 -10.90 -14.17 2.45
CA MET A 20 -10.11 -13.17 1.73
C MET A 20 -10.25 -11.83 2.43
N HIS A 21 -9.14 -11.27 2.90
CA HIS A 21 -9.12 -9.96 3.53
C HIS A 21 -8.92 -8.87 2.48
N HIS A 22 -9.56 -7.72 2.69
CA HIS A 22 -9.41 -6.55 1.85
C HIS A 22 -8.84 -5.40 2.66
N TYR A 23 -7.97 -4.60 2.04
CA TYR A 23 -7.39 -3.40 2.61
C TYR A 23 -7.64 -2.21 1.69
N GLU A 24 -8.01 -1.08 2.28
CA GLU A 24 -8.10 0.18 1.57
C GLU A 24 -6.90 1.05 1.95
N ILE A 25 -6.09 1.40 0.94
CA ILE A 25 -4.90 2.22 1.13
C ILE A 25 -5.22 3.63 0.65
N ASN A 26 -5.25 4.58 1.57
CA ASN A 26 -5.46 6.00 1.29
C ASN A 26 -4.14 6.77 1.41
N VAL A 27 -3.76 7.47 0.34
CA VAL A 27 -2.55 8.31 0.28
C VAL A 27 -2.96 9.77 0.15
N ILE A 28 -2.62 10.56 1.15
CA ILE A 28 -3.09 11.95 1.29
C ILE A 28 -1.87 12.87 1.20
N ASP A 29 -1.92 13.89 0.35
CA ASP A 29 -0.91 14.95 0.32
C ASP A 29 -0.98 15.70 1.64
N LYS A 30 0.13 15.71 2.39
CA LYS A 30 0.18 16.27 3.74
C LYS A 30 -0.01 17.78 3.76
N ARG A 31 0.35 18.48 2.68
CA ARG A 31 0.24 19.94 2.57
C ARG A 31 -1.18 20.36 2.22
N SER A 32 -1.79 19.73 1.23
CA SER A 32 -3.12 20.13 0.75
C SER A 32 -4.27 19.41 1.47
N GLY A 33 -4.01 18.26 2.09
CA GLY A 33 -5.03 17.39 2.67
C GLY A 33 -5.86 16.62 1.64
N VAL A 34 -5.52 16.73 0.35
CA VAL A 34 -6.26 16.07 -0.74
C VAL A 34 -5.80 14.63 -0.89
N SER A 35 -6.76 13.71 -1.06
CA SER A 35 -6.47 12.33 -1.43
C SER A 35 -5.81 12.30 -2.80
N SER A 36 -4.56 11.85 -2.83
CA SER A 36 -3.78 11.68 -4.05
C SER A 36 -4.04 10.32 -4.71
N LYS A 37 -4.36 9.30 -3.90
CA LYS A 37 -4.63 7.94 -4.37
C LYS A 37 -5.43 7.16 -3.31
N SER A 38 -6.39 6.36 -3.76
CA SER A 38 -7.05 5.32 -2.97
C SER A 38 -6.95 4.00 -3.75
N VAL A 39 -6.47 2.94 -3.13
CA VAL A 39 -6.30 1.61 -3.75
C VAL A 39 -6.90 0.55 -2.86
N ASN A 40 -7.65 -0.37 -3.46
CA ASN A 40 -8.11 -1.58 -2.80
C ASN A 40 -7.19 -2.73 -3.18
N VAL A 41 -6.70 -3.46 -2.18
CA VAL A 41 -5.88 -4.67 -2.36
C VAL A 41 -6.43 -5.81 -1.53
N PHE A 42 -6.30 -7.03 -2.05
CA PHE A 42 -6.63 -8.24 -1.30
C PHE A 42 -5.37 -8.80 -0.63
N SER A 43 -5.52 -9.49 0.49
CA SER A 43 -4.42 -10.25 1.10
C SER A 43 -3.79 -11.22 0.11
N ASP A 44 -2.54 -11.59 0.35
CA ASP A 44 -1.79 -12.60 -0.42
C ASP A 44 -2.23 -14.03 -0.02
N TYR A 45 -3.55 -14.24 0.12
CA TYR A 45 -4.15 -15.49 0.62
C TYR A 45 -3.89 -16.70 -0.30
N ASN A 46 -3.47 -16.45 -1.54
CA ASN A 46 -3.12 -17.47 -2.53
C ASN A 46 -1.72 -18.07 -2.31
N PHE A 47 -0.90 -17.51 -1.42
CA PHE A 47 0.43 -18.04 -1.09
C PHE A 47 0.40 -18.92 0.16
N SER A 48 1.21 -20.00 0.17
CA SER A 48 1.38 -20.88 1.33
C SER A 48 2.88 -21.09 1.64
N PRO A 49 3.38 -20.64 2.80
CA PRO A 49 2.65 -19.92 3.84
C PRO A 49 2.26 -18.50 3.38
N ILE A 50 1.14 -17.97 3.90
CA ILE A 50 0.76 -16.57 3.68
C ILE A 50 1.89 -15.66 4.21
N PRO A 51 2.42 -14.72 3.41
CA PRO A 51 3.48 -13.80 3.83
C PRO A 51 3.07 -12.96 5.04
N ASN A 52 4.03 -12.56 5.86
CA ASN A 52 3.75 -11.72 7.04
C ASN A 52 3.35 -10.30 6.68
N ALA A 53 3.81 -9.80 5.53
CA ALA A 53 3.63 -8.43 5.11
C ALA A 53 3.22 -8.37 3.64
N MET A 54 2.39 -7.40 3.31
CA MET A 54 2.12 -6.97 1.94
C MET A 54 3.05 -5.82 1.58
N ASN A 55 3.47 -5.78 0.31
CA ASN A 55 4.33 -4.72 -0.23
C ASN A 55 3.66 -4.10 -1.45
N ILE A 56 3.25 -2.84 -1.33
CA ILE A 56 2.50 -2.13 -2.37
C ILE A 56 3.33 -0.96 -2.90
N PRO A 57 3.72 -0.96 -4.18
CA PRO A 57 4.42 0.19 -4.77
C PRO A 57 3.45 1.37 -4.93
N LEU A 58 3.85 2.54 -4.42
CA LEU A 58 3.07 3.76 -4.50
C LEU A 58 3.51 4.59 -5.72
N GLU A 59 3.13 4.13 -6.91
CA GLU A 59 3.47 4.79 -8.17
C GLU A 59 2.67 6.09 -8.40
N GLY A 60 3.25 7.00 -9.19
CA GLY A 60 2.57 8.23 -9.63
C GLY A 60 2.56 9.36 -8.60
N LEU A 61 3.31 9.24 -7.50
CA LEU A 61 3.45 10.30 -6.52
C LEU A 61 4.36 11.41 -7.04
N ALA A 62 4.02 12.65 -6.68
CA ALA A 62 4.84 13.79 -7.04
C ALA A 62 6.18 13.75 -6.26
N PRO A 63 7.32 14.02 -6.93
CA PRO A 63 8.61 14.05 -6.26
C PRO A 63 8.64 15.13 -5.19
N GLN A 64 9.51 14.94 -4.18
CA GLN A 64 9.72 15.92 -3.09
C GLN A 64 8.44 16.32 -2.33
N THR A 65 7.42 15.47 -2.35
CA THR A 65 6.13 15.71 -1.68
C THR A 65 5.98 14.79 -0.47
N SER A 66 5.50 15.33 0.64
CA SER A 66 5.22 14.57 1.86
C SER A 66 3.78 14.04 1.84
N TYR A 67 3.62 12.77 2.13
CA TYR A 67 2.32 12.10 2.16
C TYR A 67 2.03 11.48 3.53
N ILE A 68 0.75 11.33 3.84
CA ILE A 68 0.23 10.47 4.91
C ILE A 68 -0.37 9.24 4.23
N VAL A 69 -0.02 8.05 4.70
CA VAL A 69 -0.58 6.79 4.21
C VAL A 69 -1.37 6.13 5.32
N GLN A 70 -2.60 5.73 5.01
CA GLN A 70 -3.51 5.02 5.90
C GLN A 70 -3.90 3.68 5.25
N VAL A 71 -3.89 2.62 6.05
CA VAL A 71 -4.23 1.25 5.66
C VAL A 71 -5.28 0.71 6.63
#